data_AF-A0A285DRX0-F1
#
_entry.id   AF-A0A285DRX0-F1
#
_cell.length_a   1.000
_cell.length_b   1.000
_cell.length_c   1.000
_cell.angle_alpha   90.00
_cell.angle_beta   90.00
_cell.angle_gamma   90.00
#
_symmetry.space_group_name_H-M   'P 1'
#
loop_
_entity.id
_entity.type
_entity.pdbx_description
1 polymer ?
#
loop_
_entity_poly.entity_id
_entity_poly.type
_entity_poly.pdbx_seq_one_letter_code
_entity_poly.pdbx_strand_id
1 'polypeptide(L)'
;MPAHITCSAVVIDRDRRVLHIHHRASGLVLVPGGHLEPEDRTLLAAAVREVGEEAGIKAGDLCLTPQLLGIPIDIDFHDIEARPGKGEPPHRHYDVRFVFYLVGEHPELVLQDAEVAGAEWRHFDAVSSPTLRAKLLDSGLDGRPEAVSASALIFNDAGRYLLHLRDDLPGIWEPGAFALLGGGSEPQDVTLEDTVRRELGEEVPDLVIPDLEPFAVERATGSDGLCVPIQVFAGRWNGDPDRLRLTEGILLRWFAPEMLHRLRLSPATRTLLLRHATQRSALLGQDPRYERRDDSEEGPLVADQAHVDATVPGARTGGIPRLAVPADAGEIARLRSELILSEPLDGDWLSLCRDHLAARLVPGGDARAYVVDAPEGGLASCALALVDAVLPAPRYPKGLAARIQAVATVPDHRRRGYAKAVLTALLAHLEGDGVTLYELHASDESAPLYAALGFTRDPALMRMTRIPSAAHTAAHAT
;
A
#
# COMPACT_ATOMS: atom_id res chain seq x y z
N MET A 1 21.98 -34.14 -34.98
CA MET A 1 22.38 -34.33 -33.57
C MET A 1 21.33 -33.63 -32.71
N PRO A 2 20.82 -34.25 -31.63
CA PRO A 2 19.90 -33.57 -30.71
C PRO A 2 20.52 -32.27 -30.19
N ALA A 3 19.71 -31.28 -29.85
CA ALA A 3 20.18 -30.03 -29.28
C ALA A 3 19.28 -29.61 -28.11
N HIS A 4 19.89 -29.10 -27.06
CA HIS A 4 19.24 -28.57 -25.87
C HIS A 4 19.53 -27.07 -25.76
N ILE A 5 18.57 -26.33 -25.21
CA ILE A 5 18.77 -24.95 -24.80
C ILE A 5 19.20 -24.98 -23.34
N THR A 6 20.29 -24.30 -23.02
CA THR A 6 20.74 -24.04 -21.65
C THR A 6 20.76 -22.54 -21.40
N CYS A 7 20.75 -22.15 -20.14
CA CYS A 7 20.79 -20.75 -19.74
C CYS A 7 21.87 -20.56 -18.69
N SER A 8 22.67 -19.51 -18.89
CA SER A 8 23.76 -19.16 -17.98
C SER A 8 23.66 -17.70 -17.56
N ALA A 9 24.22 -17.42 -16.39
CA ALA A 9 24.21 -16.10 -15.80
C ALA A 9 25.63 -15.55 -15.63
N VAL A 10 25.86 -14.41 -16.27
CA VAL A 10 27.08 -13.62 -16.13
C VAL A 10 26.85 -12.63 -15.00
N VAL A 11 27.12 -13.06 -13.77
CA VAL A 11 26.99 -12.22 -12.57
C VAL A 11 28.23 -11.34 -12.42
N ILE A 12 28.04 -10.03 -12.42
CA ILE A 12 29.11 -9.03 -12.40
C ILE A 12 29.07 -8.24 -11.10
N ASP A 13 30.23 -8.08 -10.46
CA ASP A 13 30.40 -7.21 -9.28
C ASP A 13 30.80 -5.77 -9.64
N ARG A 14 30.93 -4.92 -8.62
CA ARG A 14 31.31 -3.50 -8.77
C ARG A 14 32.73 -3.26 -9.28
N ASP A 15 33.59 -4.27 -9.22
CA ASP A 15 34.97 -4.20 -9.70
C ASP A 15 35.12 -4.77 -11.13
N ARG A 16 33.99 -5.03 -11.81
CA ARG A 16 33.93 -5.65 -13.15
C ARG A 16 34.57 -7.03 -13.16
N ARG A 17 34.28 -7.83 -12.13
CA ARG A 17 34.60 -9.25 -12.07
C ARG A 17 33.34 -10.07 -12.29
N VAL A 18 33.50 -11.18 -13.00
CA VAL A 18 32.45 -12.14 -13.33
C VAL A 18 32.61 -13.38 -12.46
N LEU A 19 31.52 -13.81 -11.82
CA LEU A 19 31.48 -15.07 -11.09
C LEU A 19 31.66 -16.25 -12.04
N HIS A 20 32.62 -17.12 -11.69
CA HIS A 20 32.79 -18.42 -12.31
C HIS A 20 32.70 -19.51 -11.26
N ILE A 21 32.20 -20.67 -11.68
CA ILE A 21 32.14 -21.91 -10.91
C ILE A 21 33.05 -22.98 -11.55
N HIS A 22 33.59 -23.85 -10.71
CA HIS A 22 34.40 -24.98 -11.12
C HIS A 22 33.48 -26.20 -11.27
N HIS A 23 33.00 -26.46 -12.47
CA HIS A 23 32.00 -27.48 -12.73
C HIS A 23 32.64 -28.89 -12.70
N ARG A 24 32.18 -29.74 -11.78
CA ARG A 24 32.78 -31.06 -11.49
C ARG A 24 32.71 -32.02 -12.65
N ALA A 25 31.57 -32.09 -13.34
CA ALA A 25 31.35 -33.10 -14.36
C ALA A 25 32.11 -32.82 -15.66
N SER A 26 32.44 -31.55 -15.95
CA SER A 26 33.24 -31.17 -17.13
C SER A 26 34.70 -30.86 -16.79
N GLY A 27 35.01 -30.55 -15.54
CA GLY A 27 36.32 -30.04 -15.13
C GLY A 27 36.64 -28.63 -15.65
N LEU A 28 35.64 -27.93 -16.20
CA LEU A 28 35.79 -26.58 -16.76
C LEU A 28 35.47 -25.51 -15.71
N VAL A 29 35.97 -24.30 -15.95
CA VAL A 29 35.61 -23.10 -15.21
C VAL A 29 34.65 -22.28 -16.06
N LEU A 30 33.38 -22.24 -15.65
CA LEU A 30 32.25 -21.68 -16.41
C LEU A 30 31.53 -20.62 -15.58
N VAL A 31 30.69 -19.81 -16.22
CA VAL A 31 29.68 -19.04 -15.49
C VAL A 31 28.58 -20.00 -14.99
N PRO A 32 27.85 -19.68 -13.89
CA PRO A 32 26.74 -20.49 -13.44
C PRO A 32 25.68 -20.68 -14.54
N GLY A 33 25.12 -21.88 -14.67
CA GLY A 33 24.13 -22.17 -15.71
C GLY A 33 23.87 -23.66 -15.93
N GLY A 34 22.69 -23.94 -16.50
CA GLY A 34 22.18 -25.30 -16.64
C GLY A 34 20.99 -25.42 -17.60
N HIS A 35 20.29 -26.55 -17.51
CA HIS A 35 19.15 -26.88 -18.38
C HIS A 35 17.88 -26.16 -17.93
N LEU A 36 16.93 -26.03 -18.86
CA LEU A 36 15.59 -25.54 -18.52
C LEU A 36 14.81 -26.59 -17.75
N GLU A 37 14.11 -26.14 -16.71
CA GLU A 37 13.15 -26.93 -15.94
C GLU A 37 11.70 -26.60 -16.34
N PRO A 38 10.73 -27.51 -16.12
CA PRO A 38 9.32 -27.27 -16.43
C PRO A 38 8.71 -26.00 -15.77
N GLU A 39 9.28 -25.59 -14.64
CA GLU A 39 8.87 -24.43 -13.85
C GLU A 39 9.42 -23.10 -14.41
N ASP A 40 10.43 -23.14 -15.28
CA ASP A 40 11.07 -21.97 -15.87
C ASP A 40 10.13 -21.31 -16.88
N ARG A 41 9.57 -20.15 -16.48
CA ARG A 41 8.65 -19.39 -17.35
C ARG A 41 9.36 -18.65 -18.49
N THR A 42 10.65 -18.37 -18.31
CA THR A 42 11.50 -17.67 -19.29
C THR A 42 12.93 -18.21 -19.23
N LEU A 43 13.71 -18.00 -20.30
CA LEU A 43 15.15 -18.32 -20.32
C LEU A 43 15.93 -17.53 -19.25
N LEU A 44 15.52 -16.29 -19.00
CA LEU A 44 16.11 -15.44 -17.97
C LEU A 44 15.83 -15.99 -16.56
N ALA A 45 14.61 -16.50 -16.31
CA ALA A 45 14.26 -17.13 -15.04
C ALA A 45 15.10 -18.39 -14.77
N ALA A 46 15.37 -19.19 -15.81
CA ALA A 46 16.27 -20.34 -15.70
C ALA A 46 17.68 -19.90 -15.28
N ALA A 47 18.25 -18.88 -15.94
CA ALA A 47 19.58 -18.36 -15.56
C ALA A 47 19.64 -17.87 -14.10
N VAL A 48 18.58 -17.21 -13.61
CA VAL A 48 18.49 -16.76 -12.22
C VAL A 48 18.38 -17.93 -11.24
N ARG A 49 17.62 -18.97 -11.59
CA ARG A 49 17.50 -20.20 -10.79
C ARG A 49 18.85 -20.90 -10.65
N GLU A 50 19.55 -21.12 -11.77
CA GLU A 50 20.86 -21.80 -11.80
C GLU A 50 21.90 -21.08 -10.92
N VAL A 51 21.93 -19.74 -10.93
CA VAL A 51 22.79 -18.97 -10.01
C VAL A 51 22.47 -19.24 -8.54
N GLY A 52 21.17 -19.32 -8.21
CA GLY A 52 20.71 -19.65 -6.87
C GLY A 52 21.10 -21.05 -6.44
N GLU A 53 20.99 -22.02 -7.35
CA GLU A 53 21.35 -23.41 -7.11
C GLU A 53 22.86 -23.59 -6.95
N GLU A 54 23.65 -23.14 -7.93
CA GLU A 54 25.08 -23.44 -8.01
C GLU A 54 25.95 -22.58 -7.09
N ALA A 55 25.51 -21.35 -6.79
CA ALA A 55 26.29 -20.37 -6.04
C ALA A 55 25.59 -19.78 -4.80
N GLY A 56 24.31 -20.12 -4.58
CA GLY A 56 23.55 -19.64 -3.42
C GLY A 56 23.15 -18.16 -3.47
N ILE A 57 23.37 -17.47 -4.60
CA ILE A 57 23.05 -16.06 -4.74
C ILE A 57 21.55 -15.92 -5.04
N LYS A 58 20.85 -15.13 -4.22
CA LYS A 58 19.39 -14.99 -4.36
C LYS A 58 19.07 -14.06 -5.52
N ALA A 59 17.93 -14.29 -6.18
CA ALA A 59 17.43 -13.42 -7.23
C ALA A 59 17.38 -11.94 -6.78
N GLY A 60 16.96 -11.66 -5.55
CA GLY A 60 16.91 -10.30 -4.99
C GLY A 60 18.27 -9.61 -4.78
N ASP A 61 19.37 -10.35 -4.88
CA ASP A 61 20.74 -9.79 -4.84
C ASP A 61 21.25 -9.41 -6.24
N LEU A 62 20.47 -9.74 -7.28
CA LEU A 62 20.75 -9.49 -8.68
C LEU A 62 19.81 -8.43 -9.25
N CYS A 63 20.30 -7.64 -10.19
CA CYS A 63 19.49 -6.74 -11.00
C CYS A 63 19.92 -6.78 -12.46
N LEU A 64 19.01 -6.38 -13.35
CA LEU A 64 19.32 -6.23 -14.77
C LEU A 64 20.26 -5.05 -14.99
N THR A 65 21.05 -5.14 -16.06
CA THR A 65 21.96 -4.06 -16.45
C THR A 65 21.21 -3.02 -17.29
N PRO A 66 21.43 -1.71 -17.10
CA PRO A 66 20.82 -0.67 -17.95
C PRO A 66 21.15 -0.83 -19.43
N GLN A 67 22.31 -1.42 -19.75
CA GLN A 67 22.81 -1.57 -21.11
C GLN A 67 22.07 -2.66 -21.89
N LEU A 68 21.56 -3.69 -21.21
CA LEU A 68 20.95 -4.85 -21.87
C LEU A 68 19.48 -5.08 -21.49
N LEU A 69 18.99 -4.57 -20.35
CA LEU A 69 17.59 -4.68 -19.90
C LEU A 69 17.01 -6.12 -19.91
N GLY A 70 17.86 -7.15 -19.90
CA GLY A 70 17.47 -8.57 -20.01
C GLY A 70 17.73 -9.21 -21.38
N ILE A 71 18.32 -8.49 -22.34
CA ILE A 71 18.80 -9.07 -23.60
C ILE A 71 20.04 -9.93 -23.33
N PRO A 72 20.13 -11.16 -23.87
CA PRO A 72 21.34 -11.98 -23.74
C PRO A 72 22.56 -11.30 -24.34
N ILE A 73 23.69 -11.31 -23.64
CA ILE A 73 24.96 -10.81 -24.18
C ILE A 73 25.56 -11.80 -25.18
N ASP A 74 25.35 -13.10 -24.95
CA ASP A 74 25.99 -14.17 -25.71
C ASP A 74 25.04 -15.35 -25.92
N ILE A 75 25.22 -16.03 -27.05
CA ILE A 75 24.62 -17.35 -27.30
C ILE A 75 25.78 -18.22 -27.77
N ASP A 76 26.25 -19.07 -26.87
CA ASP A 76 27.35 -19.99 -27.14
C ASP A 76 26.82 -21.33 -27.68
N PHE A 77 27.64 -21.98 -28.49
CA PHE A 77 27.30 -23.28 -29.06
C PHE A 77 28.46 -24.24 -28.83
N HIS A 78 28.18 -25.36 -28.16
CA HIS A 78 29.19 -26.38 -27.90
C HIS A 78 28.61 -27.79 -27.95
N ASP A 79 29.45 -28.74 -28.36
CA ASP A 79 29.10 -30.15 -28.44
C ASP A 79 29.30 -30.81 -27.05
N ILE A 80 28.33 -31.63 -26.64
CA ILE A 80 28.37 -32.45 -25.44
C ILE A 80 28.62 -33.90 -25.85
N GLU A 81 29.65 -34.50 -25.27
CA GLU A 81 29.97 -35.92 -25.48
C GLU A 81 28.85 -36.82 -24.92
N ALA A 82 28.77 -38.04 -25.45
CA ALA A 82 27.84 -39.03 -24.93
C ALA A 82 28.08 -39.26 -23.44
N ARG A 83 27.00 -39.37 -22.66
CA ARG A 83 27.05 -39.82 -21.27
C ARG A 83 26.30 -41.14 -21.17
N PRO A 84 26.96 -42.29 -21.44
CA PRO A 84 26.32 -43.61 -21.46
C PRO A 84 25.61 -43.94 -20.15
N GLY A 85 26.14 -43.49 -19.01
CA GLY A 85 25.55 -43.69 -17.68
C GLY A 85 24.22 -42.97 -17.45
N LYS A 86 23.90 -41.93 -18.24
CA LYS A 86 22.60 -41.21 -18.20
C LYS A 86 21.72 -41.52 -19.43
N GLY A 87 22.18 -42.39 -20.34
CA GLY A 87 21.46 -42.70 -21.59
C GLY A 87 21.44 -41.56 -22.60
N GLU A 88 22.33 -40.56 -22.45
CA GLU A 88 22.36 -39.37 -23.31
C GLU A 88 23.35 -39.56 -24.47
N PRO A 89 22.89 -39.57 -25.73
CA PRO A 89 23.78 -39.57 -26.89
C PRO A 89 24.51 -38.22 -27.03
N PRO A 90 25.54 -38.13 -27.89
CA PRO A 90 26.17 -36.85 -28.21
C PRO A 90 25.12 -35.85 -28.70
N HIS A 91 25.15 -34.64 -28.17
CA HIS A 91 24.17 -33.59 -28.43
C HIS A 91 24.84 -32.21 -28.38
N ARG A 92 24.09 -31.16 -28.71
CA ARG A 92 24.56 -29.77 -28.67
C ARG A 92 23.87 -28.99 -27.59
N HIS A 93 24.58 -28.07 -26.98
CA HIS A 93 23.99 -27.00 -26.19
C HIS A 93 24.03 -25.69 -26.98
N TYR A 94 22.90 -24.99 -26.97
CA TYR A 94 22.81 -23.57 -27.28
C TYR A 94 22.60 -22.83 -25.95
N ASP A 95 23.68 -22.22 -25.48
CA ASP A 95 23.75 -21.63 -24.15
C ASP A 95 23.48 -20.13 -24.21
N VAL A 96 22.30 -19.72 -23.75
CA VAL A 96 21.85 -18.32 -23.77
C VAL A 96 22.32 -17.64 -22.47
N ARG A 97 23.17 -16.62 -22.60
CA ARG A 97 23.84 -15.99 -21.46
C ARG A 97 23.28 -14.61 -21.15
N PHE A 98 22.71 -14.46 -19.97
CA PHE A 98 22.17 -13.20 -19.47
C PHE A 98 23.16 -12.54 -18.51
N VAL A 99 23.13 -11.21 -18.43
CA VAL A 99 24.03 -10.44 -17.55
C VAL A 99 23.24 -9.85 -16.40
N PHE A 100 23.80 -9.96 -15.20
CA PHE A 100 23.24 -9.39 -13.97
C PHE A 100 24.32 -8.62 -13.21
N TYR A 101 23.94 -7.52 -12.57
CA TYR A 101 24.78 -6.87 -11.56
C TYR A 101 24.40 -7.31 -10.16
N LEU A 102 25.42 -7.50 -9.32
CA LEU A 102 25.22 -7.60 -7.87
C LEU A 102 24.79 -6.24 -7.31
N VAL A 103 23.70 -6.25 -6.56
CA VAL A 103 23.11 -5.05 -5.96
C VAL A 103 23.82 -4.66 -4.66
N GLY A 104 24.28 -5.65 -3.91
CA GLY A 104 24.96 -5.53 -2.61
C GLY A 104 26.47 -5.69 -2.68
N GLU A 105 27.08 -5.93 -1.51
CA GLU A 105 28.45 -6.45 -1.44
C GLU A 105 28.48 -7.94 -1.82
N HIS A 106 29.68 -8.52 -1.89
CA HIS A 106 29.85 -9.94 -2.23
C HIS A 106 29.01 -10.83 -1.31
N PRO A 107 28.06 -11.61 -1.85
CA PRO A 107 27.30 -12.56 -1.04
C PRO A 107 28.22 -13.69 -0.56
N GLU A 108 27.89 -14.27 0.59
CA GLU A 108 28.48 -15.54 0.99
C GLU A 108 28.01 -16.62 0.00
N LEU A 109 28.96 -17.19 -0.76
CA LEU A 109 28.65 -18.21 -1.74
C LEU A 109 28.39 -19.54 -1.04
N VAL A 110 27.21 -20.11 -1.32
CA VAL A 110 26.85 -21.46 -0.87
C VAL A 110 26.84 -22.34 -2.11
N LEU A 111 27.91 -23.10 -2.31
CA LEU A 111 28.09 -23.88 -3.52
C LEU A 111 27.31 -25.19 -3.46
N GLN A 112 26.73 -25.59 -4.59
CA GLN A 112 26.11 -26.90 -4.71
C GLN A 112 27.20 -27.98 -4.84
N ASP A 113 27.57 -28.59 -3.71
CA ASP A 113 28.69 -29.55 -3.64
C ASP A 113 28.60 -30.72 -4.64
N ALA A 114 27.39 -31.07 -5.09
CA ALA A 114 27.16 -32.12 -6.08
C ALA A 114 27.73 -31.78 -7.46
N GLU A 115 27.65 -30.53 -7.89
CA GLU A 115 27.99 -30.10 -9.26
C GLU A 115 29.16 -29.12 -9.29
N VAL A 116 29.36 -28.36 -8.21
CA VAL A 116 30.36 -27.31 -8.12
C VAL A 116 31.48 -27.69 -7.14
N ALA A 117 32.73 -27.53 -7.56
CA ALA A 117 33.92 -27.83 -6.75
C ALA A 117 34.56 -26.58 -6.11
N GLY A 118 34.15 -25.39 -6.54
CA GLY A 118 34.71 -24.11 -6.13
C GLY A 118 34.14 -22.98 -6.98
N ALA A 119 34.42 -21.74 -6.57
CA ALA A 119 34.03 -20.55 -7.32
C ALA A 119 35.12 -19.49 -7.25
N GLU A 120 35.20 -18.65 -8.28
CA GLU A 120 36.15 -17.55 -8.36
C GLU A 120 35.60 -16.36 -9.15
N TRP A 121 36.09 -15.17 -8.81
CA TRP A 121 35.72 -13.92 -9.48
C TRP A 121 36.83 -13.50 -10.44
N ARG A 122 36.51 -13.37 -11.73
CA ARG A 122 37.49 -13.04 -12.77
C ARG A 122 37.19 -11.71 -13.43
N HIS A 123 38.19 -10.84 -13.57
CA HIS A 123 38.04 -9.64 -14.39
C HIS A 123 37.65 -9.99 -15.83
N PHE A 124 37.02 -9.04 -16.53
CA PHE A 124 36.52 -9.26 -17.90
C PHE A 124 37.59 -9.84 -18.83
N ASP A 125 38.84 -9.37 -18.75
CA ASP A 125 39.97 -9.84 -19.55
C ASP A 125 40.46 -11.26 -19.22
N ALA A 126 40.02 -11.83 -18.10
CA ALA A 126 40.36 -13.16 -17.63
C ALA A 126 39.19 -14.17 -17.69
N VAL A 127 38.00 -13.74 -18.13
CA VAL A 127 36.81 -14.60 -18.33
C VAL A 127 37.18 -15.80 -19.20
N SER A 128 36.80 -17.02 -18.79
CA SER A 128 37.25 -18.26 -19.46
C SER A 128 36.87 -18.32 -20.94
N SER A 129 35.61 -18.03 -21.26
CA SER A 129 35.10 -18.11 -22.64
C SER A 129 35.64 -16.95 -23.49
N PRO A 130 36.32 -17.22 -24.62
CA PRO A 130 36.85 -16.18 -25.50
C PRO A 130 35.77 -15.28 -26.13
N THR A 131 34.63 -15.85 -26.51
CA THR A 131 33.53 -15.10 -27.15
C THR A 131 32.85 -14.20 -26.13
N LEU A 132 32.54 -14.73 -24.94
CA LEU A 132 31.96 -13.94 -23.86
C LEU A 132 32.91 -12.84 -23.40
N ARG A 133 34.21 -13.16 -23.25
CA ARG A 133 35.24 -12.18 -22.90
C ARG A 133 35.29 -11.01 -23.89
N ALA A 134 35.33 -11.29 -25.19
CA ALA A 134 35.36 -10.25 -26.21
C ALA A 134 34.14 -9.33 -26.13
N LYS A 135 32.95 -9.91 -25.92
CA LYS A 135 31.69 -9.16 -25.78
C LYS A 135 31.64 -8.33 -24.50
N LEU A 136 32.09 -8.87 -23.38
CA LEU A 136 32.17 -8.12 -22.12
C LEU A 136 33.10 -6.91 -22.23
N LEU A 137 34.24 -7.05 -22.90
CA LEU A 137 35.17 -5.94 -23.13
C LEU A 137 34.60 -4.83 -24.03
N ASP A 138 33.67 -5.16 -24.93
CA ASP A 138 33.01 -4.22 -25.85
C ASP A 138 31.66 -3.68 -25.33
N SER A 139 31.11 -4.31 -24.27
CA SER A 139 29.73 -4.08 -23.81
C SER A 139 29.45 -2.73 -23.13
N GLY A 140 30.49 -2.03 -22.66
CA GLY A 140 30.31 -0.85 -21.81
C GLY A 140 29.79 -1.15 -20.39
N LEU A 141 29.69 -2.42 -19.99
CA LEU A 141 29.28 -2.81 -18.64
C LEU A 141 30.32 -2.36 -17.59
N ASP A 142 29.84 -1.78 -16.51
CA ASP A 142 30.64 -1.08 -15.51
C ASP A 142 30.48 -1.62 -14.08
N GLY A 143 29.58 -2.59 -13.87
CA GLY A 143 29.32 -3.19 -12.57
C GLY A 143 28.44 -2.33 -11.65
N ARG A 144 27.79 -1.28 -12.16
CA ARG A 144 26.99 -0.36 -11.37
C ARG A 144 25.50 -0.70 -11.46
N PRO A 145 24.86 -1.15 -10.36
CA PRO A 145 23.43 -1.37 -10.31
C PRO A 145 22.70 -0.02 -10.28
N GLU A 146 22.37 0.50 -11.46
CA GLU A 146 21.61 1.74 -11.64
C GLU A 146 20.12 1.44 -11.91
N ALA A 147 19.28 2.47 -11.77
CA ALA A 147 17.86 2.33 -12.03
C ALA A 147 17.59 2.10 -13.52
N VAL A 148 16.74 1.11 -13.79
CA VAL A 148 16.28 0.75 -15.14
C VAL A 148 14.77 0.92 -15.29
N SER A 149 14.13 1.48 -14.25
CA SER A 149 12.71 1.75 -14.19
C SER A 149 12.51 3.12 -13.55
N ALA A 150 11.39 3.76 -13.86
CA ALA A 150 11.06 5.06 -13.31
C ALA A 150 9.59 5.15 -12.89
N SER A 151 9.31 5.86 -11.81
CA SER A 151 7.95 6.06 -11.31
C SER A 151 7.69 7.49 -10.87
N ALA A 152 6.45 7.93 -10.99
CA ALA A 152 5.99 9.26 -10.61
C ALA A 152 5.34 9.25 -9.23
N LEU A 153 5.95 9.93 -8.26
CA LEU A 153 5.33 10.31 -7.00
C LEU A 153 4.62 11.65 -7.22
N ILE A 154 3.29 11.59 -7.29
CA ILE A 154 2.48 12.76 -7.63
C ILE A 154 1.73 13.23 -6.40
N PHE A 155 1.85 14.52 -6.08
CA PHE A 155 1.21 15.12 -4.92
C PHE A 155 0.48 16.42 -5.25
N ASN A 156 -0.51 16.76 -4.44
CA ASN A 156 -1.24 18.03 -4.54
C ASN A 156 -0.96 18.97 -3.36
N ASP A 157 -1.54 20.16 -3.40
CA ASP A 157 -1.32 21.20 -2.40
C ASP A 157 -1.87 20.80 -1.03
N ALA A 158 -2.99 20.07 -1.04
CA ALA A 158 -3.59 19.47 0.14
C ALA A 158 -2.75 18.33 0.76
N GLY A 159 -1.59 18.00 0.17
CA GLY A 159 -0.68 16.97 0.69
C GLY A 159 -1.12 15.54 0.46
N ARG A 160 -2.04 15.32 -0.48
CA ARG A 160 -2.48 13.99 -0.89
C ARG A 160 -1.63 13.49 -2.05
N TYR A 161 -1.54 12.17 -2.16
CA TYR A 161 -0.79 11.47 -3.20
C TYR A 161 -1.72 10.77 -4.17
N LEU A 162 -1.42 10.88 -5.46
CA LEU A 162 -2.17 10.22 -6.51
C LEU A 162 -1.63 8.81 -6.67
N LEU A 163 -2.48 7.82 -6.46
CA LEU A 163 -2.12 6.40 -6.59
C LEU A 163 -3.12 5.72 -7.52
N HIS A 164 -2.61 4.80 -8.34
CA HIS A 164 -3.46 3.92 -9.12
C HIS A 164 -3.61 2.55 -8.45
N LEU A 165 -4.77 1.91 -8.60
CA LEU A 165 -5.00 0.52 -8.22
C LEU A 165 -4.67 -0.35 -9.43
N ARG A 166 -3.64 -1.19 -9.31
CA ARG A 166 -3.22 -2.11 -10.37
C ARG A 166 -4.29 -3.18 -10.60
N ASP A 167 -4.30 -3.73 -11.82
CA ASP A 167 -5.12 -4.88 -12.15
C ASP A 167 -4.83 -6.08 -11.21
N ASP A 168 -5.82 -6.93 -10.97
CA ASP A 168 -5.65 -8.14 -10.16
C ASP A 168 -5.50 -9.37 -11.07
N LEU A 169 -4.42 -9.36 -11.87
CA LEU A 169 -4.13 -10.41 -12.85
C LEU A 169 -2.90 -11.24 -12.44
N PRO A 170 -2.92 -12.58 -12.58
CA PRO A 170 -1.73 -13.40 -12.33
C PRO A 170 -0.58 -13.00 -13.25
N GLY A 171 0.63 -12.85 -12.69
CA GLY A 171 1.86 -12.62 -13.46
C GLY A 171 2.25 -11.15 -13.66
N ILE A 172 1.37 -10.20 -13.32
CA ILE A 172 1.79 -8.79 -13.26
C ILE A 172 2.48 -8.49 -11.93
N TRP A 173 3.23 -7.39 -11.88
CA TRP A 173 3.85 -6.91 -10.66
C TRP A 173 2.81 -6.46 -9.63
N GLU A 174 2.87 -6.99 -8.40
CA GLU A 174 2.01 -6.61 -7.26
C GLU A 174 0.51 -6.48 -7.62
N PRO A 175 -0.14 -7.56 -8.11
CA PRO A 175 -1.51 -7.52 -8.60
C PRO A 175 -2.47 -7.08 -7.49
N GLY A 176 -3.42 -6.18 -7.82
CA GLY A 176 -4.41 -5.65 -6.87
C GLY A 176 -3.84 -4.77 -5.76
N ALA A 177 -2.62 -4.21 -5.93
CA ALA A 177 -2.04 -3.23 -5.01
C ALA A 177 -2.26 -1.81 -5.53
N PHE A 178 -2.28 -0.84 -4.62
CA PHE A 178 -2.06 0.54 -4.99
C PHE A 178 -0.58 0.75 -5.29
N ALA A 179 -0.26 1.58 -6.28
CA ALA A 179 1.12 1.87 -6.67
C ALA A 179 1.26 3.30 -7.21
N LEU A 180 2.51 3.70 -7.44
CA LEU A 180 2.85 4.86 -8.25
C LEU A 180 2.69 4.49 -9.73
N LEU A 181 2.39 5.48 -10.57
CA LEU A 181 2.43 5.34 -12.03
C LEU A 181 3.88 5.22 -12.50
N GLY A 182 4.15 4.41 -13.52
CA GLY A 182 5.48 4.22 -14.07
C GLY A 182 5.81 2.78 -14.42
N GLY A 183 6.97 2.59 -15.05
CA GLY A 183 7.37 1.31 -15.63
C GLY A 183 8.85 1.20 -15.93
N GLY A 184 9.19 0.19 -16.73
CA GLY A 184 10.56 -0.13 -17.14
C GLY A 184 11.03 0.77 -18.27
N SER A 185 12.35 0.98 -18.36
CA SER A 185 12.94 1.67 -19.50
C SER A 185 12.80 0.82 -20.75
N GLU A 186 12.53 1.47 -21.88
CA GLU A 186 12.53 0.86 -23.19
C GLU A 186 13.69 1.38 -24.05
N PRO A 187 14.09 0.69 -25.15
CA PRO A 187 15.23 1.08 -25.97
C PRO A 187 15.17 2.50 -26.55
N GLN A 188 13.98 3.09 -26.67
CA GLN A 188 13.79 4.47 -27.11
C GLN A 188 13.99 5.52 -26.01
N ASP A 189 13.98 5.12 -24.74
CA ASP A 189 14.10 6.03 -23.62
C ASP A 189 15.58 6.44 -23.46
N VAL A 190 15.86 7.74 -23.64
CA VAL A 190 17.24 8.26 -23.52
C VAL A 190 17.60 8.48 -22.05
N THR A 191 16.63 8.84 -21.23
CA THR A 191 16.78 9.09 -19.79
C THR A 191 15.63 8.45 -19.00
N LEU A 192 15.83 8.24 -17.70
CA LEU A 192 14.76 7.78 -16.80
C LEU A 192 13.61 8.80 -16.67
N GLU A 193 13.87 10.08 -16.97
CA GLU A 193 12.80 11.08 -17.06
C GLU A 193 11.93 10.83 -18.31
N ASP A 194 12.55 10.48 -19.43
CA ASP A 194 11.82 10.07 -20.64
C ASP A 194 10.98 8.83 -20.38
N THR A 195 11.53 7.84 -19.67
CA THR A 195 10.79 6.63 -19.24
C THR A 195 9.54 6.99 -18.45
N VAL A 196 9.65 7.75 -17.34
CA VAL A 196 8.45 8.08 -16.54
C VAL A 196 7.46 8.94 -17.31
N ARG A 197 7.93 9.81 -18.23
CA ARG A 197 7.04 10.63 -19.06
C ARG A 197 6.28 9.79 -20.09
N ARG A 198 6.94 8.82 -20.73
CA ARG A 198 6.30 7.86 -21.63
C ARG A 198 5.24 7.05 -20.88
N GLU A 199 5.61 6.45 -19.75
CA GLU A 199 4.71 5.65 -18.92
C GLU A 199 3.49 6.45 -18.45
N LEU A 200 3.67 7.68 -17.96
CA LEU A 200 2.56 8.57 -17.62
C LEU A 200 1.66 8.86 -18.84
N GLY A 201 2.25 9.07 -20.01
CA GLY A 201 1.52 9.32 -21.27
C GLY A 201 0.78 8.09 -21.78
N GLU A 202 1.26 6.89 -21.48
CA GLU A 202 0.61 5.63 -21.83
C GLU A 202 -0.51 5.28 -20.85
N GLU A 203 -0.21 5.25 -19.54
CA GLU A 203 -1.14 4.89 -18.47
C GLU A 203 -2.25 5.94 -18.25
N VAL A 204 -1.89 7.22 -18.32
CA VAL A 204 -2.79 8.34 -18.02
C VAL A 204 -2.56 9.51 -18.99
N PRO A 205 -2.94 9.39 -20.28
CA PRO A 205 -2.56 10.34 -21.33
C PRO A 205 -2.95 11.82 -21.08
N ASP A 206 -4.00 12.04 -20.27
CA ASP A 206 -4.52 13.37 -19.96
C ASP A 206 -3.81 14.03 -18.75
N LEU A 207 -2.93 13.29 -18.07
CA LEU A 207 -2.17 13.76 -16.91
C LEU A 207 -0.86 14.40 -17.36
N VAL A 208 -0.81 15.73 -17.34
CA VAL A 208 0.39 16.50 -17.67
C VAL A 208 1.01 17.06 -16.39
N ILE A 209 2.24 16.64 -16.13
CA ILE A 209 3.07 17.13 -15.03
C ILE A 209 4.30 17.82 -15.64
N PRO A 210 4.34 19.16 -15.67
CA PRO A 210 5.42 19.90 -16.31
C PRO A 210 6.77 19.58 -15.66
N ASP A 211 6.79 19.69 -14.33
CA ASP A 211 8.00 19.59 -13.53
C ASP A 211 8.01 18.24 -12.80
N LEU A 212 8.93 17.37 -13.22
CA LEU A 212 9.26 16.11 -12.57
C LEU A 212 10.70 16.20 -12.08
N GLU A 213 10.90 16.12 -10.77
CA GLU A 213 12.23 16.24 -10.15
C GLU A 213 12.69 14.89 -9.59
N PRO A 214 13.94 14.45 -9.84
CA PRO A 214 14.47 13.26 -9.20
C PRO A 214 14.37 13.36 -7.68
N PHE A 215 13.68 12.40 -7.06
CA PHE A 215 13.44 12.42 -5.62
C PHE A 215 14.26 11.36 -4.89
N ALA A 216 14.22 10.11 -5.35
CA ALA A 216 14.91 9.00 -4.71
C ALA A 216 15.06 7.79 -5.63
N VAL A 217 15.96 6.89 -5.30
CA VAL A 217 16.01 5.54 -5.89
C VAL A 217 15.46 4.56 -4.86
N GLU A 218 14.36 3.90 -5.18
CA GLU A 218 13.78 2.84 -4.38
C GLU A 218 14.16 1.48 -4.96
N ARG A 219 14.15 0.45 -4.12
CA ARG A 219 14.39 -0.94 -4.55
C ARG A 219 13.11 -1.72 -4.38
N ALA A 220 12.68 -2.37 -5.43
CA ALA A 220 11.52 -3.25 -5.42
C ALA A 220 11.90 -4.63 -5.98
N THR A 221 11.01 -5.60 -5.81
CA THR A 221 11.24 -6.97 -6.29
C THR A 221 10.35 -7.23 -7.49
N GLY A 222 10.97 -7.53 -8.63
CA GLY A 222 10.28 -7.86 -9.88
C GLY A 222 9.54 -9.19 -9.80
N SER A 223 8.72 -9.47 -10.82
CA SER A 223 7.98 -10.74 -10.93
C SER A 223 8.87 -11.98 -11.10
N ASP A 224 10.10 -11.77 -11.57
CA ASP A 224 11.17 -12.77 -11.68
C ASP A 224 12.01 -12.91 -10.40
N GLY A 225 11.67 -12.16 -9.34
CA GLY A 225 12.38 -12.14 -8.07
C GLY A 225 13.63 -11.26 -8.07
N LEU A 226 14.00 -10.64 -9.19
CA LEU A 226 15.14 -9.74 -9.25
C LEU A 226 14.90 -8.46 -8.45
N CYS A 227 15.97 -7.86 -7.94
CA CYS A 227 15.92 -6.49 -7.47
C CYS A 227 15.82 -5.55 -8.67
N VAL A 228 14.87 -4.63 -8.59
CA VAL A 228 14.66 -3.58 -9.59
C VAL A 228 14.85 -2.24 -8.91
N PRO A 229 15.96 -1.55 -9.17
CA PRO A 229 16.13 -0.18 -8.73
C PRO A 229 15.25 0.73 -9.59
N ILE A 230 14.43 1.55 -8.94
CA ILE A 230 13.44 2.43 -9.57
C ILE A 230 13.78 3.86 -9.20
N GLN A 231 14.01 4.72 -10.21
CA GLN A 231 14.13 6.15 -10.00
C GLN A 231 12.74 6.76 -9.82
N VAL A 232 12.49 7.31 -8.65
CA VAL A 232 11.26 8.03 -8.33
C VAL A 232 11.44 9.50 -8.67
N PHE A 233 10.52 10.04 -9.46
CA PHE A 233 10.40 11.48 -9.73
C PHE A 233 9.21 12.04 -8.97
N ALA A 234 9.40 13.16 -8.26
CA ALA A 234 8.33 13.87 -7.59
C ALA A 234 7.75 14.93 -8.52
N GLY A 235 6.42 15.01 -8.59
CA GLY A 235 5.69 15.95 -9.42
C GLY A 235 4.47 16.51 -8.69
N ARG A 236 4.21 17.81 -8.90
CA ARG A 236 3.03 18.48 -8.33
C ARG A 236 1.91 18.55 -9.35
N TRP A 237 0.70 18.13 -8.94
CA TRP A 237 -0.50 18.26 -9.76
C TRP A 237 -1.75 18.42 -8.88
N ASN A 238 -2.67 19.32 -9.24
CA ASN A 238 -3.84 19.69 -8.43
C ASN A 238 -5.19 19.40 -9.11
N GLY A 239 -5.19 18.61 -10.18
CA GLY A 239 -6.42 18.32 -10.91
C GLY A 239 -7.29 17.25 -10.25
N ASP A 240 -8.39 16.95 -10.94
CA ASP A 240 -9.39 15.98 -10.54
C ASP A 240 -9.14 14.64 -11.24
N PRO A 241 -8.76 13.58 -10.50
CA PRO A 241 -8.41 12.30 -11.09
C PRO A 241 -9.62 11.58 -11.70
N ASP A 242 -10.84 11.89 -11.26
CA ASP A 242 -12.07 11.30 -11.81
C ASP A 242 -12.34 11.79 -13.26
N ARG A 243 -11.58 12.79 -13.74
CA ARG A 243 -11.63 13.30 -15.13
C ARG A 243 -10.54 12.74 -16.03
N LEU A 244 -9.57 12.03 -15.47
CA LEU A 244 -8.46 11.47 -16.24
C LEU A 244 -8.88 10.13 -16.84
N ARG A 245 -8.45 9.87 -18.08
CA ARG A 245 -8.55 8.53 -18.66
C ARG A 245 -7.41 7.69 -18.15
N LEU A 246 -7.75 6.60 -17.46
CA LEU A 246 -6.83 5.54 -17.08
C LEU A 246 -6.91 4.44 -18.15
N THR A 247 -5.78 4.12 -18.78
CA THR A 247 -5.70 3.07 -19.82
C THR A 247 -5.22 1.74 -19.24
N GLU A 248 -4.45 1.78 -18.15
CA GLU A 248 -3.92 0.63 -17.41
C GLU A 248 -4.23 0.75 -15.91
N GLY A 249 -4.75 -0.32 -15.31
CA GLY A 249 -5.24 -0.33 -13.93
C GLY A 249 -6.72 -0.02 -13.78
N ILE A 250 -7.19 -0.06 -12.53
CA ILE A 250 -8.62 -0.10 -12.17
C ILE A 250 -9.14 1.27 -11.69
N LEU A 251 -8.33 2.00 -10.93
CA LEU A 251 -8.76 3.23 -10.24
C LEU A 251 -7.57 4.16 -10.09
N LEU A 252 -7.81 5.47 -10.23
CA LEU A 252 -6.84 6.51 -9.92
C LEU A 252 -7.44 7.45 -8.86
N ARG A 253 -6.79 7.64 -7.70
CA ARG A 253 -7.38 8.41 -6.60
C ARG A 253 -6.35 9.12 -5.73
N TRP A 254 -6.78 10.24 -5.14
CA TRP A 254 -6.06 10.95 -4.09
C TRP A 254 -6.17 10.26 -2.74
N PHE A 255 -5.03 10.08 -2.07
CA PHE A 255 -4.96 9.56 -0.71
C PHE A 255 -4.12 10.45 0.20
N ALA A 256 -4.62 10.74 1.39
CA ALA A 256 -3.85 11.43 2.41
C ALA A 256 -2.86 10.46 3.09
N PRO A 257 -1.69 10.94 3.60
CA PRO A 257 -0.67 10.11 4.26
C PRO A 257 -1.25 9.19 5.35
N GLU A 258 -2.17 9.72 6.15
CA GLU A 258 -2.86 9.03 7.23
C GLU A 258 -3.74 7.88 6.75
N MET A 259 -4.14 7.84 5.47
CA MET A 259 -4.94 6.75 4.90
C MET A 259 -4.09 5.62 4.32
N LEU A 260 -2.79 5.85 4.09
CA LEU A 260 -1.90 4.87 3.45
C LEU A 260 -1.84 3.55 4.24
N HIS A 261 -2.07 3.58 5.56
CA HIS A 261 -2.07 2.36 6.38
C HIS A 261 -3.19 1.38 6.04
N ARG A 262 -4.29 1.87 5.45
CA ARG A 262 -5.47 1.07 5.07
C ARG A 262 -5.38 0.52 3.65
N LEU A 263 -4.43 1.01 2.85
CA LEU A 263 -4.24 0.59 1.48
C LEU A 263 -3.29 -0.61 1.42
N ARG A 264 -3.58 -1.53 0.50
CA ARG A 264 -2.64 -2.56 0.09
C ARG A 264 -1.56 -1.92 -0.77
N LEU A 265 -0.44 -1.57 -0.14
CA LEU A 265 0.74 -0.93 -0.72
C LEU A 265 1.96 -1.79 -0.40
N SER A 266 2.98 -1.77 -1.25
CA SER A 266 4.29 -2.28 -0.86
C SER A 266 4.85 -1.48 0.34
N PRO A 267 5.58 -2.12 1.27
CA PRO A 267 6.22 -1.42 2.38
C PRO A 267 7.18 -0.31 1.93
N ALA A 268 7.89 -0.52 0.82
CA ALA A 268 8.82 0.45 0.24
C ALA A 268 8.06 1.71 -0.25
N THR A 269 7.01 1.54 -1.05
CA THR A 269 6.18 2.66 -1.54
C THR A 269 5.55 3.43 -0.39
N ARG A 270 5.03 2.74 0.64
CA ARG A 270 4.48 3.41 1.82
C ARG A 270 5.54 4.27 2.54
N THR A 271 6.74 3.72 2.74
CA THR A 271 7.85 4.41 3.41
C THR A 271 8.30 5.63 2.60
N LEU A 272 8.41 5.48 1.28
CA LEU A 272 8.73 6.56 0.34
C LEU A 272 7.74 7.73 0.45
N LEU A 273 6.43 7.45 0.41
CA LEU A 273 5.38 8.47 0.49
C LEU A 273 5.41 9.21 1.84
N LEU A 274 5.60 8.50 2.94
CA LEU A 274 5.72 9.09 4.28
C LEU A 274 7.00 9.93 4.42
N ARG A 275 8.12 9.48 3.84
CA ARG A 275 9.37 10.24 3.79
C ARG A 275 9.17 11.56 3.05
N HIS A 276 8.57 11.51 1.85
CA HIS A 276 8.26 12.70 1.07
C HIS A 276 7.33 13.65 1.84
N ALA A 277 6.27 13.13 2.47
CA ALA A 277 5.33 13.93 3.24
C ALA A 277 6.03 14.68 4.39
N THR A 278 6.91 14.00 5.10
CA THR A 278 7.67 14.58 6.22
C THR A 278 8.60 15.70 5.75
N GLN A 279 9.35 15.47 4.66
CA GLN A 279 10.25 16.47 4.10
C GLN A 279 9.50 17.71 3.58
N ARG A 280 8.33 17.51 2.94
CA ARG A 280 7.49 18.63 2.47
C ARG A 280 6.94 19.46 3.63
N SER A 281 6.47 18.82 4.70
CA SER A 281 6.00 19.53 5.90
C SER A 281 7.10 20.35 6.56
N ALA A 282 8.34 19.84 6.58
CA ALA A 282 9.48 20.59 7.09
C ALA A 282 9.81 21.83 6.23
N LEU A 283 9.68 21.73 4.90
CA LEU A 283 9.89 22.86 3.98
C LEU A 283 8.79 23.93 4.12
N LEU A 284 7.52 23.51 4.23
CA LEU A 284 6.38 24.44 4.39
C LEU A 284 6.38 25.11 5.77
N GLY A 285 6.78 24.39 6.82
CA GLY A 285 6.94 24.94 8.17
C GLY A 285 8.11 25.93 8.33
N GLN A 286 8.92 26.12 7.30
CA GLN A 286 10.01 27.11 7.25
C GLN A 286 9.68 28.36 6.39
N ASP A 287 8.51 28.44 5.73
CA ASP A 287 8.09 29.63 4.97
C ASP A 287 7.27 30.58 5.87
N PRO A 288 7.79 31.77 6.26
CA PRO A 288 7.13 32.69 7.20
C PRO A 288 5.86 33.36 6.65
N ARG A 289 5.40 32.99 5.45
CA ARG A 289 4.22 33.56 4.80
C ARG A 289 2.92 32.79 5.06
N TYR A 290 2.96 31.63 5.72
CA TYR A 290 1.77 30.80 5.94
C TYR A 290 1.05 31.08 7.29
N GLU A 291 1.66 31.83 8.22
CA GLU A 291 1.07 32.14 9.54
C GLU A 291 0.13 33.36 9.57
N ARG A 292 -0.37 33.86 8.43
CA ARG A 292 -1.22 35.07 8.45
C ARG A 292 -2.29 35.13 7.36
N ARG A 293 -3.20 34.15 7.37
CA ARG A 293 -4.50 34.27 6.70
C ARG A 293 -5.55 33.44 7.46
N ASP A 294 -5.88 33.88 8.66
CA ASP A 294 -7.25 33.73 9.18
C ASP A 294 -7.43 34.77 10.29
N ASP A 295 -8.04 35.89 9.93
CA ASP A 295 -8.89 36.69 10.82
C ASP A 295 -9.42 37.90 10.04
N SER A 296 -10.71 38.17 10.24
CA SER A 296 -11.51 39.29 9.73
C SER A 296 -12.03 39.20 8.28
N GLU A 297 -13.23 38.64 8.13
CA GLU A 297 -14.33 39.31 7.43
C GLU A 297 -15.65 38.59 7.74
N GLU A 298 -16.42 39.11 8.71
CA GLU A 298 -17.89 39.11 8.66
C GLU A 298 -18.46 40.04 9.75
N GLY A 299 -19.21 41.07 9.31
CA GLY A 299 -19.83 42.10 10.15
C GLY A 299 -21.18 41.66 10.76
N PRO A 300 -21.71 42.41 11.74
CA PRO A 300 -22.83 41.95 12.55
C PRO A 300 -24.18 42.23 11.89
N LEU A 301 -25.04 41.22 11.82
CA LEU A 301 -26.46 41.37 11.52
C LEU A 301 -27.27 41.26 12.82
N VAL A 302 -27.98 42.35 13.11
CA VAL A 302 -28.88 42.57 14.24
C VAL A 302 -30.16 41.75 14.03
N ALA A 303 -30.52 40.92 15.01
CA ALA A 303 -31.80 40.21 15.06
C ALA A 303 -32.75 40.92 16.04
N ASP A 304 -33.92 41.29 15.51
CA ASP A 304 -35.06 41.85 16.22
C ASP A 304 -35.80 40.75 17.01
N GLN A 305 -36.06 41.02 18.29
CA GLN A 305 -36.84 40.16 19.19
C GLN A 305 -38.27 40.68 19.28
N ALA A 306 -39.25 39.81 19.01
CA ALA A 306 -40.60 39.96 19.52
C ALA A 306 -41.03 38.71 20.30
N HIS A 307 -41.10 38.89 21.62
CA HIS A 307 -41.65 38.02 22.64
C HIS A 307 -43.14 37.69 22.41
N VAL A 308 -43.55 36.46 22.77
CA VAL A 308 -44.78 36.25 23.55
C VAL A 308 -44.53 35.21 24.64
N ASP A 309 -44.71 35.66 25.88
CA ASP A 309 -44.60 34.94 27.14
C ASP A 309 -45.72 33.91 27.36
N ALA A 310 -45.36 32.81 28.02
CA ALA A 310 -46.25 32.12 28.96
C ALA A 310 -45.40 31.45 30.06
N THR A 311 -45.39 32.07 31.24
CA THR A 311 -44.66 31.64 32.44
C THR A 311 -45.35 30.48 33.17
N VAL A 312 -44.57 29.82 34.05
CA VAL A 312 -44.90 29.05 35.28
C VAL A 312 -44.64 27.53 35.15
N PRO A 313 -44.03 26.81 36.15
CA PRO A 313 -42.95 27.12 37.10
C PRO A 313 -41.89 25.98 37.22
N GLY A 314 -40.74 26.26 37.84
CA GLY A 314 -39.98 25.27 38.63
C GLY A 314 -39.03 24.32 37.88
N ALA A 315 -37.73 24.58 38.04
CA ALA A 315 -36.59 23.80 37.56
C ALA A 315 -36.65 22.28 37.79
N ARG A 316 -36.23 21.52 36.76
CA ARG A 316 -35.53 20.23 36.88
C ARG A 316 -34.41 20.16 35.84
N THR A 317 -33.21 20.57 36.21
CA THR A 317 -32.00 20.65 35.37
C THR A 317 -31.29 19.30 35.21
N GLY A 318 -32.01 18.23 34.82
CA GLY A 318 -31.42 16.93 34.56
C GLY A 318 -32.26 16.11 33.57
N GLY A 319 -31.91 16.15 32.29
CA GLY A 319 -32.59 15.34 31.26
C GLY A 319 -32.63 15.87 29.83
N ILE A 320 -31.98 17.00 29.52
CA ILE A 320 -31.92 17.55 28.16
C ILE A 320 -30.70 16.96 27.44
N PRO A 321 -30.85 16.33 26.27
CA PRO A 321 -29.73 15.88 25.46
C PRO A 321 -28.84 17.06 25.03
N ARG A 322 -27.53 16.93 25.19
CA ARG A 322 -26.53 17.84 24.63
C ARG A 322 -25.64 17.13 23.63
N LEU A 323 -25.04 17.88 22.73
CA LEU A 323 -24.01 17.36 21.83
C LEU A 323 -22.80 16.90 22.66
N ALA A 324 -22.26 15.74 22.33
CA ALA A 324 -21.04 15.23 22.95
C ALA A 324 -19.82 16.03 22.48
N VAL A 325 -18.88 16.25 23.39
CA VAL A 325 -17.56 16.83 23.12
C VAL A 325 -16.48 15.75 23.21
N PRO A 326 -15.25 15.98 22.71
CA PRO A 326 -14.16 14.99 22.82
C PRO A 326 -13.91 14.47 24.24
N ALA A 327 -14.15 15.28 25.28
CA ALA A 327 -14.03 14.87 26.67
C ALA A 327 -15.04 13.79 27.10
N ASP A 328 -16.20 13.68 26.42
CA ASP A 328 -17.21 12.66 26.71
C ASP A 328 -16.82 11.26 26.16
N ALA A 329 -15.79 11.19 25.30
CA ALA A 329 -15.41 9.96 24.61
C ALA A 329 -15.11 8.79 25.56
N GLY A 330 -14.50 9.09 26.72
CA GLY A 330 -14.18 8.09 27.74
C GLY A 330 -15.44 7.47 28.36
N GLU A 331 -16.41 8.30 28.73
CA GLU A 331 -17.67 7.84 29.31
C GLU A 331 -18.55 7.12 28.27
N ILE A 332 -18.56 7.56 27.01
CA ILE A 332 -19.27 6.86 25.93
C ILE A 332 -18.65 5.47 25.70
N ALA A 333 -17.31 5.36 25.69
CA ALA A 333 -16.62 4.09 25.58
C ALA A 333 -16.92 3.15 26.75
N ARG A 334 -16.96 3.68 27.98
CA ARG A 334 -17.34 2.95 29.19
C ARG A 334 -18.77 2.42 29.12
N LEU A 335 -19.75 3.27 28.77
CA LEU A 335 -21.15 2.86 28.64
C LEU A 335 -21.34 1.79 27.56
N ARG A 336 -20.64 1.91 26.42
CA ARG A 336 -20.65 0.88 25.38
C ARG A 336 -20.09 -0.45 25.89
N SER A 337 -18.96 -0.40 26.61
CA SER A 337 -18.30 -1.57 27.19
C SER A 337 -19.21 -2.32 28.17
N GLU A 338 -19.82 -1.59 29.11
CA GLU A 338 -20.58 -2.19 30.21
C GLU A 338 -22.02 -2.60 29.82
N LEU A 339 -22.66 -1.89 28.90
CA LEU A 339 -24.11 -2.02 28.66
C LEU A 339 -24.48 -2.57 27.29
N ILE A 340 -23.54 -2.68 26.34
CA ILE A 340 -23.81 -3.11 24.96
C ILE A 340 -23.01 -4.35 24.58
N LEU A 341 -21.72 -4.40 24.93
CA LEU A 341 -20.87 -5.54 24.58
C LEU A 341 -21.20 -6.75 25.46
N SER A 342 -21.00 -7.95 24.91
CA SER A 342 -21.17 -9.21 25.66
C SER A 342 -20.13 -9.38 26.77
N GLU A 343 -18.94 -8.82 26.58
CA GLU A 343 -17.85 -8.82 27.53
C GLU A 343 -17.30 -7.40 27.68
N PRO A 344 -17.03 -6.95 28.92
CA PRO A 344 -16.46 -5.63 29.15
C PRO A 344 -15.00 -5.57 28.67
N LEU A 345 -14.64 -4.44 28.08
CA LEU A 345 -13.28 -4.10 27.68
C LEU A 345 -12.40 -3.84 28.91
N ASP A 346 -11.12 -4.21 28.81
CA ASP A 346 -10.10 -3.83 29.78
C ASP A 346 -9.69 -2.35 29.65
N GLY A 347 -8.80 -1.89 30.55
CA GLY A 347 -8.37 -0.50 30.62
C GLY A 347 -7.61 -0.01 29.38
N ASP A 348 -6.90 -0.90 28.69
CA ASP A 348 -6.12 -0.57 27.51
C ASP A 348 -7.06 -0.38 26.31
N TRP A 349 -8.01 -1.29 26.12
CA TRP A 349 -9.05 -1.16 25.10
C TRP A 349 -9.95 0.04 25.34
N LEU A 350 -10.29 0.36 26.59
CA LEU A 350 -11.05 1.57 26.94
C LEU A 350 -10.28 2.85 26.58
N SER A 351 -8.98 2.89 26.86
CA SER A 351 -8.12 4.02 26.50
C SER A 351 -8.03 4.19 24.99
N LEU A 352 -7.83 3.10 24.24
CA LEU A 352 -7.83 3.12 22.78
C LEU A 352 -9.18 3.60 22.21
N CYS A 353 -10.30 3.12 22.75
CA CYS A 353 -11.63 3.55 22.33
C CYS A 353 -11.86 5.04 22.60
N ARG A 354 -11.43 5.54 23.77
CA ARG A 354 -11.51 6.96 24.12
C ARG A 354 -10.75 7.81 23.12
N ASP A 355 -9.49 7.49 22.85
CA ASP A 355 -8.62 8.32 22.02
C ASP A 355 -9.12 8.36 20.57
N HIS A 356 -9.54 7.20 20.02
CA HIS A 356 -10.14 7.13 18.70
C HIS A 356 -11.47 7.89 18.61
N LEU A 357 -12.33 7.80 19.62
CA LEU A 357 -13.62 8.49 19.59
C LEU A 357 -13.44 10.01 19.79
N ALA A 358 -12.55 10.43 20.69
CA ALA A 358 -12.25 11.84 20.93
C ALA A 358 -11.79 12.56 19.65
N ALA A 359 -10.92 11.91 18.87
CA ALA A 359 -10.45 12.43 17.59
C ALA A 359 -11.56 12.56 16.52
N ARG A 360 -12.67 11.85 16.68
CA ARG A 360 -13.81 11.85 15.73
C ARG A 360 -14.96 12.76 16.13
N LEU A 361 -15.04 13.12 17.41
CA LEU A 361 -16.06 14.04 17.96
C LEU A 361 -15.71 15.53 17.79
N VAL A 362 -14.54 15.84 17.22
CA VAL A 362 -14.15 17.22 16.89
C VAL A 362 -15.05 17.79 15.77
N PRO A 363 -15.19 19.12 15.66
CA PRO A 363 -15.88 19.74 14.52
C PRO A 363 -15.30 19.25 13.18
N GLY A 364 -16.18 18.85 12.25
CA GLY A 364 -15.78 18.26 10.96
C GLY A 364 -15.35 16.78 11.03
N GLY A 365 -15.28 16.18 12.21
CA GLY A 365 -15.10 14.74 12.39
C GLY A 365 -16.31 13.95 11.89
N ASP A 366 -16.17 12.62 11.83
CA ASP A 366 -17.19 11.71 11.30
C ASP A 366 -18.08 11.07 12.38
N ALA A 367 -17.87 11.40 13.66
CA ALA A 367 -18.75 10.96 14.74
C ALA A 367 -19.78 12.03 15.09
N ARG A 368 -21.01 11.58 15.38
CA ARG A 368 -22.07 12.38 16.00
C ARG A 368 -22.55 11.66 17.23
N ALA A 369 -22.55 12.35 18.37
CA ALA A 369 -23.08 11.78 19.60
C ALA A 369 -23.85 12.80 20.42
N TYR A 370 -24.91 12.32 21.07
CA TYR A 370 -25.68 13.07 22.04
C TYR A 370 -25.69 12.34 23.37
N VAL A 371 -25.57 13.11 24.45
CA VAL A 371 -25.46 12.58 25.81
C VAL A 371 -26.43 13.29 26.75
N VAL A 372 -26.79 12.63 27.83
CA VAL A 372 -27.50 13.19 28.97
C VAL A 372 -26.62 13.00 30.19
N ASP A 373 -26.25 14.07 30.87
CA ASP A 373 -25.46 14.02 32.10
C ASP A 373 -26.27 13.41 33.25
N ALA A 374 -25.61 12.60 34.07
CA ALA A 374 -26.18 12.09 35.31
C ALA A 374 -26.03 13.15 36.42
N PRO A 375 -27.07 13.41 37.23
CA PRO A 375 -26.98 14.34 38.37
C PRO A 375 -25.84 14.03 39.35
N GLU A 376 -25.50 12.75 39.49
CA GLU A 376 -24.42 12.23 40.34
C GLU A 376 -23.01 12.31 39.71
N GLY A 377 -22.90 12.76 38.45
CA GLY A 377 -21.66 12.80 37.69
C GLY A 377 -21.54 11.67 36.66
N GLY A 378 -20.86 11.94 35.55
CA GLY A 378 -20.80 11.04 34.39
C GLY A 378 -22.05 11.12 33.51
N LEU A 379 -22.25 10.12 32.65
CA LEU A 379 -23.34 10.11 31.67
C LEU A 379 -24.48 9.16 32.09
N ALA A 380 -25.72 9.67 32.11
CA ALA A 380 -26.92 8.88 32.31
C ALA A 380 -27.35 8.14 31.03
N SER A 381 -27.10 8.72 29.85
CA SER A 381 -27.40 8.10 28.56
C SER A 381 -26.54 8.68 27.44
N CYS A 382 -26.28 7.88 26.41
CA CYS A 382 -25.64 8.33 25.17
C CYS A 382 -26.25 7.66 23.93
N ALA A 383 -26.18 8.35 22.80
CA ALA A 383 -26.34 7.80 21.46
C ALA A 383 -25.16 8.25 20.59
N LEU A 384 -24.52 7.33 19.88
CA LEU A 384 -23.35 7.56 19.01
C LEU A 384 -23.60 6.96 17.64
N ALA A 385 -23.38 7.76 16.59
CA ALA A 385 -23.29 7.32 15.21
C ALA A 385 -21.94 7.69 14.59
N LEU A 386 -21.49 6.86 13.64
CA LEU A 386 -20.40 7.16 12.73
C LEU A 386 -20.99 7.38 11.33
N VAL A 387 -20.54 8.43 10.65
CA VAL A 387 -20.95 8.79 9.30
C VAL A 387 -19.92 8.30 8.30
N ASP A 388 -20.35 7.41 7.41
CA ASP A 388 -19.53 6.84 6.35
C ASP A 388 -19.93 7.42 4.98
N ALA A 389 -18.94 7.71 4.14
CA ALA A 389 -19.18 8.01 2.74
C ALA A 389 -19.42 6.71 1.96
N VAL A 390 -20.54 6.66 1.24
CA VAL A 390 -20.95 5.55 0.36
C VAL A 390 -21.22 6.07 -1.04
N LEU A 391 -21.32 5.18 -2.03
CA LEU A 391 -21.72 5.60 -3.38
C LEU A 391 -23.12 6.21 -3.35
N PRO A 392 -23.37 7.35 -4.01
CA PRO A 392 -24.71 7.92 -4.11
C PRO A 392 -25.71 6.94 -4.73
N ALA A 393 -26.92 6.91 -4.20
CA ALA A 393 -28.04 6.16 -4.78
C ALA A 393 -29.34 6.96 -4.67
N PRO A 394 -30.41 6.62 -5.41
CA PRO A 394 -31.68 7.35 -5.34
C PRO A 394 -32.26 7.49 -3.92
N ARG A 395 -32.00 6.53 -3.01
CA ARG A 395 -32.43 6.58 -1.60
C ARG A 395 -31.50 7.39 -0.69
N TYR A 396 -30.27 7.66 -1.14
CA TYR A 396 -29.25 8.42 -0.41
C TYR A 396 -28.37 9.22 -1.39
N PRO A 397 -28.90 10.32 -1.93
CA PRO A 397 -28.30 11.03 -3.06
C PRO A 397 -26.99 11.75 -2.70
N LYS A 398 -26.75 12.04 -1.41
CA LYS A 398 -25.48 12.62 -0.95
C LYS A 398 -24.38 11.57 -0.74
N GLY A 399 -24.68 10.28 -0.87
CA GLY A 399 -23.69 9.22 -0.60
C GLY A 399 -23.24 9.20 0.86
N LEU A 400 -24.14 9.46 1.80
CA LEU A 400 -23.83 9.42 3.23
C LEU A 400 -24.69 8.38 3.93
N ALA A 401 -24.05 7.52 4.72
CA ALA A 401 -24.69 6.54 5.59
C ALA A 401 -24.27 6.79 7.04
N ALA A 402 -25.20 6.71 7.99
CA ALA A 402 -24.86 6.77 9.41
C ALA A 402 -25.10 5.42 10.07
N ARG A 403 -24.06 4.86 10.68
CA ARG A 403 -24.15 3.66 11.49
C ARG A 403 -24.21 4.03 12.97
N ILE A 404 -25.35 3.76 13.61
CA ILE A 404 -25.52 3.94 15.06
C ILE A 404 -24.77 2.81 15.76
N GLN A 405 -23.68 3.18 16.43
CA GLN A 405 -22.72 2.27 17.07
C GLN A 405 -23.07 1.96 18.52
N ALA A 406 -23.65 2.92 19.23
CA ALA A 406 -23.98 2.75 20.64
C ALA A 406 -25.21 3.57 21.02
N VAL A 407 -26.18 2.94 21.67
CA VAL A 407 -27.27 3.60 22.39
C VAL A 407 -27.34 2.94 23.76
N ALA A 408 -27.01 3.70 24.80
CA ALA A 408 -26.91 3.17 26.15
C ALA A 408 -27.60 4.11 27.15
N THR A 409 -28.25 3.52 28.15
CA THR A 409 -28.81 4.23 29.30
C THR A 409 -28.50 3.43 30.55
N VAL A 410 -27.88 4.09 31.53
CA VAL A 410 -27.54 3.51 32.84
C VAL A 410 -28.82 2.95 33.50
N PRO A 411 -28.80 1.75 34.10
CA PRO A 411 -29.99 1.08 34.64
C PRO A 411 -30.91 1.96 35.50
N ASP A 412 -30.34 2.74 36.42
CA ASP A 412 -31.10 3.60 37.35
C ASP A 412 -31.80 4.78 36.67
N HIS A 413 -31.41 5.09 35.43
CA HIS A 413 -31.96 6.16 34.60
C HIS A 413 -32.87 5.65 33.46
N ARG A 414 -33.12 4.33 33.39
CA ARG A 414 -34.03 3.73 32.39
C ARG A 414 -35.49 4.12 32.63
N ARG A 415 -36.31 3.98 31.59
CA ARG A 415 -37.76 4.33 31.57
C ARG A 415 -38.07 5.81 31.84
N ARG A 416 -37.07 6.69 31.74
CA ARG A 416 -37.22 8.16 31.84
C ARG A 416 -37.26 8.86 30.48
N GLY A 417 -37.21 8.10 29.39
CA GLY A 417 -37.22 8.62 28.02
C GLY A 417 -35.87 9.08 27.49
N TYR A 418 -34.77 8.96 28.25
CA TYR A 418 -33.45 9.45 27.83
C TYR A 418 -32.94 8.80 26.54
N ALA A 419 -33.03 7.49 26.38
CA ALA A 419 -32.66 6.80 25.14
C ALA A 419 -33.38 7.37 23.90
N LYS A 420 -34.69 7.63 24.02
CA LYS A 420 -35.48 8.26 22.96
C LYS A 420 -35.02 9.69 22.71
N ALA A 421 -34.75 10.46 23.76
CA ALA A 421 -34.33 11.84 23.65
C ALA A 421 -32.96 12.00 22.96
N VAL A 422 -31.93 11.24 23.37
CA VAL A 422 -30.61 11.29 22.72
C VAL A 422 -30.67 10.79 21.28
N LEU A 423 -31.49 9.79 20.99
CA LEU A 423 -31.61 9.22 19.65
C LEU A 423 -32.38 10.14 18.71
N THR A 424 -33.46 10.79 19.16
CA THR A 424 -34.17 11.81 18.39
C THR A 424 -33.26 12.99 18.08
N ALA A 425 -32.47 13.46 19.05
CA ALA A 425 -31.52 14.55 18.82
C ALA A 425 -30.41 14.16 17.82
N LEU A 426 -29.89 12.93 17.93
CA LEU A 426 -28.89 12.39 17.01
C LEU A 426 -29.43 12.28 15.58
N LEU A 427 -30.62 11.72 15.39
CA LEU A 427 -31.23 11.58 14.07
C LEU A 427 -31.52 12.94 13.41
N ALA A 428 -32.02 13.92 14.18
CA ALA A 428 -32.23 15.28 13.67
C ALA A 428 -30.92 15.94 13.23
N HIS A 429 -29.82 15.73 13.97
CA HIS A 429 -28.51 16.24 13.57
C HIS A 429 -28.04 15.59 12.26
N LEU A 430 -28.12 14.26 12.17
CA LEU A 430 -27.70 13.51 10.97
C LEU A 430 -28.53 13.87 9.73
N GLU A 431 -29.83 14.13 9.90
CA GLU A 431 -30.70 14.63 8.84
C GLU A 431 -30.25 16.03 8.38
N GLY A 432 -29.87 16.91 9.32
CA GLY A 432 -29.26 18.21 9.03
C GLY A 432 -27.95 18.10 8.23
N ASP A 433 -27.12 17.10 8.54
CA ASP A 433 -25.91 16.76 7.78
C ASP A 433 -26.24 16.19 6.38
N GLY A 434 -27.51 15.87 6.12
CA GLY A 434 -28.00 15.33 4.85
C GLY A 434 -27.85 13.82 4.72
N VAL A 435 -27.71 13.10 5.84
CA VAL A 435 -27.77 11.64 5.87
C VAL A 435 -29.21 11.19 5.65
N THR A 436 -29.39 10.20 4.78
CA THR A 436 -30.71 9.58 4.57
C THR A 436 -30.68 8.05 4.63
N LEU A 437 -29.50 7.44 4.79
CA LEU A 437 -29.33 6.02 5.06
C LEU A 437 -28.85 5.83 6.51
N TYR A 438 -29.60 5.06 7.29
CA TYR A 438 -29.32 4.81 8.71
C TYR A 438 -29.25 3.31 8.97
N GLU A 439 -28.20 2.87 9.64
CA GLU A 439 -27.96 1.46 9.97
C GLU A 439 -27.74 1.30 11.47
N LEU A 440 -28.28 0.24 12.06
CA LEU A 440 -28.02 -0.11 13.46
C LEU A 440 -28.15 -1.62 13.66
N HIS A 441 -27.57 -2.10 14.77
CA HIS A 441 -27.82 -3.44 15.27
C HIS A 441 -28.69 -3.33 16.52
N ALA A 442 -29.88 -3.92 16.47
CA ALA A 442 -30.82 -3.95 17.59
C ALA A 442 -30.85 -5.33 18.25
N SER A 443 -30.85 -5.36 19.57
CA SER A 443 -31.30 -6.53 20.33
C SER A 443 -32.83 -6.67 20.24
N ASP A 444 -33.37 -7.84 20.56
CA ASP A 444 -34.83 -8.03 20.59
C ASP A 444 -35.53 -7.10 21.60
N GLU A 445 -34.85 -6.78 22.71
CA GLU A 445 -35.35 -5.85 23.73
C GLU A 445 -35.42 -4.39 23.22
N SER A 446 -34.49 -3.98 22.35
CA SER A 446 -34.40 -2.60 21.85
C SER A 446 -35.12 -2.39 20.51
N ALA A 447 -35.50 -3.46 19.80
CA ALA A 447 -36.18 -3.38 18.51
C ALA A 447 -37.47 -2.52 18.51
N PRO A 448 -38.36 -2.57 19.53
CA PRO A 448 -39.56 -1.73 19.55
C PRO A 448 -39.26 -0.22 19.60
N LEU A 449 -38.18 0.18 20.27
CA LEU A 449 -37.75 1.58 20.34
C LEU A 449 -37.35 2.10 18.97
N TYR A 450 -36.55 1.33 18.22
CA TYR A 450 -36.09 1.72 16.89
C TYR A 450 -37.22 1.68 15.86
N ALA A 451 -38.13 0.69 15.94
CA ALA A 451 -39.30 0.62 15.07
C ALA A 451 -40.21 1.87 15.23
N ALA A 452 -40.39 2.36 16.46
CA ALA A 452 -41.13 3.59 16.73
C ALA A 452 -40.48 4.87 16.15
N LEU A 453 -39.20 4.80 15.75
CA LEU A 453 -38.45 5.87 15.10
C LEU A 453 -38.30 5.66 13.58
N GLY A 454 -38.99 4.67 13.01
CA GLY A 454 -39.02 4.43 11.57
C GLY A 454 -38.01 3.41 11.05
N PHE A 455 -37.22 2.76 11.92
CA PHE A 455 -36.33 1.68 11.49
C PHE A 455 -37.12 0.42 11.13
N THR A 456 -36.74 -0.23 10.04
CA THR A 456 -37.26 -1.53 9.61
C THR A 456 -36.17 -2.60 9.70
N ARG A 457 -36.57 -3.85 9.95
CA ARG A 457 -35.64 -4.99 9.95
C ARG A 457 -35.26 -5.35 8.50
N ASP A 458 -33.99 -5.61 8.26
CA ASP A 458 -33.48 -6.12 6.97
C ASP A 458 -32.92 -7.55 7.15
N PRO A 459 -33.54 -8.57 6.54
CA PRO A 459 -33.06 -9.96 6.63
C PRO A 459 -31.81 -10.24 5.80
N ALA A 460 -31.35 -9.31 4.94
CA ALA A 460 -30.24 -9.51 4.03
C ALA A 460 -28.85 -9.16 4.61
N LEU A 461 -28.77 -8.68 5.85
CA LEU A 461 -27.50 -8.29 6.47
C LEU A 461 -26.63 -9.52 6.79
N MET A 462 -25.45 -9.62 6.18
CA MET A 462 -24.43 -10.60 6.51
C MET A 462 -23.21 -9.95 7.19
N ARG A 463 -22.66 -10.61 8.21
CA ARG A 463 -21.47 -10.13 8.95
C ARG A 463 -20.41 -11.23 9.02
N MET A 464 -19.14 -10.83 8.86
CA MET A 464 -17.97 -11.68 9.08
C MET A 464 -16.91 -10.88 9.86
N THR A 465 -16.26 -11.52 10.83
CA THR A 465 -15.08 -11.00 11.53
C THR A 465 -13.89 -11.87 11.15
N ARG A 466 -12.84 -11.31 10.56
CA ARG A 466 -11.56 -12.00 10.33
C ARG A 466 -10.53 -11.44 11.31
N ILE A 467 -10.04 -12.30 12.20
CA ILE A 467 -8.90 -11.97 13.07
C ILE A 467 -7.66 -12.53 12.35
N PRO A 468 -6.70 -11.68 11.93
CA PRO A 468 -5.45 -12.18 11.36
C PRO A 468 -4.77 -13.10 12.38
N SER A 469 -4.42 -14.32 11.97
CA SER A 469 -3.69 -15.24 12.84
C SER A 469 -2.32 -14.66 13.14
N ALA A 470 -1.92 -14.65 14.42
CA ALA A 470 -0.55 -14.33 14.85
C ALA A 470 0.40 -15.49 14.52
N ALA A 471 0.48 -15.89 13.26
CA ALA A 471 1.29 -17.00 12.78
C ALA A 471 2.10 -16.61 11.53
N HIS A 472 3.07 -15.71 11.72
CA HIS A 472 4.32 -15.68 10.95
C HIS A 472 5.41 -14.84 11.66
N THR A 473 5.69 -15.14 12.93
CA THR A 473 6.84 -14.55 13.65
C THR A 473 7.52 -15.57 14.58
N ALA A 474 7.72 -16.80 14.12
CA ALA A 474 8.54 -17.79 14.82
C ALA A 474 9.11 -18.81 13.82
N ALA A 475 10.07 -18.38 13.01
CA ALA A 475 10.98 -19.26 12.30
C ALA A 475 12.34 -18.59 12.13
N HIS A 476 12.94 -18.15 13.25
CA HIS A 476 14.38 -17.89 13.39
C HIS A 476 14.71 -17.84 14.90
N ALA A 477 14.68 -19.01 15.53
CA ALA A 477 15.35 -19.26 16.81
C ALA A 477 15.49 -20.78 17.00
N THR A 478 16.49 -21.36 16.32
CA THR A 478 17.50 -22.33 16.80
C THR A 478 18.13 -23.01 15.59
#